data_AF-A0A7L4P0Y9-F1
#
_entry.id   AF-A0A7L4P0Y9-F1
#
_cell.length_a   1.000
_cell.length_b   1.000
_cell.length_c   1.000
_cell.angle_alpha   90.00
_cell.angle_beta   90.00
_cell.angle_gamma   90.00
#
_symmetry.space_group_name_H-M   'P 1'
#
loop_
_entity.id
_entity.type
_entity.pdbx_description
1 polymer ?
#
loop_
_entity_poly.entity_id
_entity_poly.type
_entity_poly.pdbx_seq_one_letter_code
_entity_poly.pdbx_strand_id
1 'polypeptide(L)'
;MTLYLGPLVLGLILGLVLGSRIRDVPESGLKFGASVYLLFIIVAFIMAYQLGPFPYYNDTPFASGFIAAAVGIILGKLIFGRGNKPQKMEE
;
A
#
# COMPACT_ATOMS: atom_id res chain seq x y z
N MET A 1 19.83 15.53 -2.85
CA MET A 1 18.64 14.79 -2.38
C MET A 1 19.10 13.83 -1.31
N THR A 2 18.83 14.15 -0.05
CA THR A 2 19.15 13.28 1.08
C THR A 2 18.07 12.21 1.19
N LEU A 3 18.47 10.95 1.24
CA LEU A 3 17.52 9.84 1.32
C LEU A 3 17.23 9.53 2.79
N TYR A 4 16.03 9.91 3.26
CA TYR A 4 15.60 9.66 4.63
C TYR A 4 15.10 8.22 4.79
N LEU A 5 16.02 7.33 5.18
CA LEU A 5 15.76 5.89 5.33
C LEU A 5 14.68 5.58 6.36
N GLY A 6 14.60 6.33 7.47
CA GLY A 6 13.63 6.08 8.55
C GLY A 6 12.17 6.07 8.06
N PRO A 7 11.66 7.18 7.49
CA PRO A 7 10.32 7.23 6.91
C PRO A 7 10.08 6.15 5.85
N LEU A 8 11.06 5.89 4.98
CA LEU A 8 10.94 4.87 3.93
C LEU A 8 10.77 3.47 4.50
N VAL A 9 11.64 3.05 5.43
CA VAL A 9 11.62 1.71 6.01
C VAL A 9 10.37 1.51 6.88
N LEU A 10 10.05 2.48 7.75
CA LEU A 10 8.86 2.39 8.60
C LEU A 10 7.57 2.41 7.78
N GLY A 11 7.50 3.29 6.78
CA GLY A 11 6.40 3.32 5.82
C GLY A 11 6.21 1.98 5.14
N LEU A 12 7.29 1.41 4.58
CA LEU A 12 7.25 0.12 3.91
C LEU A 12 6.77 -1.01 4.85
N ILE A 13 7.29 -1.10 6.07
CA ILE A 13 6.89 -2.13 7.04
C ILE A 13 5.40 -2.01 7.38
N LEU A 14 4.93 -0.81 7.72
CA LEU A 14 3.51 -0.58 8.02
C LEU A 14 2.62 -0.90 6.82
N GLY A 15 3.07 -0.51 5.62
CA GLY A 15 2.41 -0.84 4.38
C GLY A 15 2.31 -2.35 4.15
N LEU A 16 3.40 -3.09 4.35
CA LEU A 16 3.42 -4.56 4.23
C LEU A 16 2.45 -5.22 5.20
N VAL A 17 2.42 -4.76 6.46
CA VAL A 17 1.48 -5.26 7.47
C VAL A 17 0.04 -5.03 7.02
N LEU A 18 -0.31 -3.82 6.58
CA LEU A 18 -1.65 -3.50 6.08
C LEU A 18 -2.01 -4.31 4.83
N GLY A 19 -1.10 -4.35 3.84
CA GLY A 19 -1.26 -5.09 2.60
C GLY A 19 -1.49 -6.58 2.81
N SER A 20 -0.79 -7.18 3.78
CA SER A 20 -0.95 -8.60 4.12
C SER A 20 -2.35 -8.97 4.60
N ARG A 21 -3.13 -7.99 5.07
CA ARG A 21 -4.51 -8.19 5.53
C ARG A 21 -5.54 -8.04 4.43
N ILE A 22 -5.17 -7.51 3.26
CA ILE A 22 -6.08 -7.38 2.12
C ILE A 22 -6.20 -8.74 1.44
N ARG A 23 -7.35 -9.40 1.64
CA ARG A 23 -7.68 -10.70 1.07
C ARG A 23 -8.86 -10.59 0.12
N ASP A 24 -8.86 -11.42 -0.91
CA ASP A 24 -10.01 -11.54 -1.80
C ASP A 24 -11.04 -12.45 -1.11
N VAL A 25 -12.21 -11.90 -0.79
CA VAL A 25 -13.32 -12.64 -0.17
C VAL A 25 -14.37 -12.90 -1.26
N PRO A 26 -14.60 -14.15 -1.69
CA PRO A 26 -15.52 -14.46 -2.79
C PRO A 26 -16.93 -13.90 -2.59
N GLU A 27 -17.44 -13.97 -1.36
CA GLU A 27 -18.78 -13.49 -0.97
C GLU A 27 -18.93 -11.97 -1.07
N SER A 28 -17.83 -11.22 -0.94
CA SER A 28 -17.86 -9.76 -0.98
C SER A 28 -18.08 -9.19 -2.39
N GLY A 29 -17.85 -9.99 -3.43
CA GLY A 29 -17.82 -9.54 -4.83
C GLY A 29 -16.71 -8.52 -5.15
N LEU A 30 -15.90 -8.10 -4.16
CA LEU A 30 -14.83 -7.11 -4.34
C LEU A 30 -13.66 -7.73 -5.08
N LYS A 31 -13.43 -7.24 -6.30
CA LYS A 31 -12.28 -7.62 -7.12
C LYS A 31 -11.24 -6.51 -7.07
N PHE A 32 -10.05 -6.83 -6.55
CA PHE A 32 -8.90 -5.93 -6.58
C PHE A 32 -8.15 -6.10 -7.91
N GLY A 33 -8.80 -5.69 -8.99
CA GLY A 33 -8.22 -5.68 -10.33
C GLY A 33 -7.26 -4.50 -10.56
N ALA A 34 -6.65 -4.44 -11.75
CA ALA A 34 -5.71 -3.39 -12.12
C ALA A 34 -6.27 -1.97 -11.97
N SER A 35 -7.56 -1.77 -12.24
CA SER A 35 -8.25 -0.48 -12.08
C SER A 35 -8.25 0.02 -10.62
N VAL A 36 -8.42 -0.89 -9.65
CA VAL A 36 -8.39 -0.54 -8.22
C VAL A 36 -6.99 -0.11 -7.80
N TYR A 37 -5.96 -0.82 -8.25
CA TYR A 37 -4.57 -0.42 -7.96
C TYR A 37 -4.20 0.90 -8.64
N LEU A 38 -4.66 1.14 -9.87
CA LEU A 38 -4.43 2.41 -10.56
C LEU A 38 -5.05 3.56 -9.77
N LEU A 39 -6.31 3.42 -9.36
CA LEU A 39 -7.00 4.41 -8.53
C LEU A 39 -6.27 4.63 -7.20
N PHE A 40 -5.87 3.53 -6.54
CA PHE A 40 -5.11 3.58 -5.29
C PHE A 40 -3.80 4.35 -5.45
N ILE A 41 -3.05 4.11 -6.53
CA ILE A 41 -1.79 4.82 -6.83
C ILE A 41 -2.07 6.32 -7.00
N ILE A 42 -3.06 6.71 -7.80
CA ILE A 42 -3.40 8.12 -8.03
C ILE A 42 -3.73 8.81 -6.71
N VAL A 43 -4.61 8.21 -5.90
CA VAL A 43 -4.99 8.75 -4.59
C VAL A 43 -3.78 8.82 -3.66
N ALA A 44 -2.91 7.80 -3.67
CA ALA A 44 -1.72 7.79 -2.83
C ALA A 44 -0.74 8.92 -3.19
N PHE A 45 -0.56 9.23 -4.47
CA PHE A 45 0.27 10.36 -4.91
C PHE A 45 -0.32 11.72 -4.52
N ILE A 46 -1.64 11.88 -4.66
CA ILE A 46 -2.34 13.11 -4.23
C ILE A 46 -2.17 13.31 -2.72
N MET A 47 -2.38 12.25 -1.92
CA MET A 47 -2.21 12.30 -0.47
C MET A 47 -0.76 12.56 -0.07
N ALA A 48 0.20 11.92 -0.74
CA ALA A 48 1.61 12.15 -0.47
C ALA A 48 2.02 13.60 -0.74
N TYR A 49 1.44 14.23 -1.76
CA TYR A 49 1.67 15.65 -2.06
C TYR A 49 1.02 16.57 -1.01
N GLN A 50 -0.24 16.32 -0.65
CA GLN A 50 -0.96 17.13 0.32
C GLN A 50 -0.39 17.05 1.73
N LEU A 51 0.06 15.86 2.14
CA LEU A 51 0.73 15.68 3.43
C LEU A 51 2.09 16.38 3.46
N GLY A 52 2.76 16.41 2.31
CA GLY A 52 4.15 16.85 2.21
C GLY A 52 5.10 15.98 3.04
N PRO A 53 6.41 16.21 2.94
CA PRO A 53 7.37 15.60 3.83
C PRO A 53 7.13 15.97 5.31
N PHE A 54 7.22 14.98 6.22
CA PHE A 54 7.21 15.18 7.69
C PHE A 54 8.27 16.23 8.10
N PRO A 55 8.04 17.05 9.16
CA PRO A 55 8.19 18.50 9.17
C PRO A 55 9.62 19.06 9.10
N TYR A 56 10.63 18.24 8.79
CA TYR A 56 12.03 18.64 8.71
C TYR A 56 12.70 18.26 7.38
N TYR A 57 11.99 17.60 6.44
CA TYR A 57 12.56 17.23 5.15
C TYR A 57 12.11 18.21 4.07
N ASN A 58 13.04 18.92 3.43
CA ASN A 58 12.72 19.92 2.40
C ASN A 58 13.13 19.46 0.99
N ASP A 59 13.65 18.25 0.89
CA ASP A 59 14.31 17.73 -0.31
C ASP A 59 13.32 17.26 -1.38
N THR A 60 12.08 16.93 -0.99
CA THR A 60 11.07 16.34 -1.88
C THR A 60 9.67 16.85 -1.58
N PRO A 61 8.83 17.16 -2.59
CA PRO A 61 7.46 17.63 -2.37
C PRO A 61 6.50 16.55 -1.89
N PHE A 62 6.90 15.27 -1.92
CA PHE A 62 6.06 14.15 -1.53
C PHE A 62 6.49 13.55 -0.20
N ALA A 63 5.52 13.12 0.60
CA ALA A 63 5.72 12.32 1.79
C ALA A 63 6.34 10.95 1.45
N SER A 64 7.67 10.85 1.52
CA SER A 64 8.41 9.64 1.15
C SER A 64 7.97 8.39 1.94
N GLY A 65 7.71 8.53 3.23
CA GLY A 65 7.19 7.43 4.06
C GLY A 65 5.78 6.99 3.68
N PHE A 66 4.93 7.92 3.23
CA PHE A 66 3.60 7.58 2.74
C PHE A 66 3.66 6.83 1.41
N ILE A 67 4.53 7.27 0.48
CA ILE A 67 4.79 6.56 -0.77
C ILE A 67 5.31 5.14 -0.48
N ALA A 68 6.26 5.01 0.44
CA ALA A 68 6.78 3.70 0.84
C ALA A 68 5.70 2.81 1.45
N ALA A 69 4.77 3.37 2.23
CA ALA A 69 3.62 2.63 2.74
C ALA A 69 2.67 2.18 1.63
N ALA A 70 2.38 3.04 0.64
CA ALA A 70 1.55 2.68 -0.50
C ALA A 70 2.17 1.52 -1.31
N VAL A 71 3.49 1.57 -1.55
CA VAL A 71 4.23 0.46 -2.19
C VAL A 71 4.18 -0.80 -1.31
N GLY A 72 4.39 -0.66 -0.01
CA GLY A 72 4.30 -1.75 0.96
C GLY A 72 2.93 -2.42 0.97
N ILE A 73 1.83 -1.68 0.83
CA ILE A 73 0.47 -2.24 0.76
C ILE A 73 0.32 -3.14 -0.46
N ILE A 74 0.75 -2.67 -1.64
CA ILE A 74 0.68 -3.44 -2.88
C ILE A 74 1.53 -4.71 -2.76
N LEU A 75 2.78 -4.57 -2.32
CA LEU A 75 3.69 -5.71 -2.13
C LEU A 75 3.15 -6.69 -1.08
N GLY A 76 2.65 -6.20 0.05
CA GLY A 76 2.12 -7.00 1.13
C GLY A 76 0.93 -7.84 0.66
N LYS A 77 0.04 -7.25 -0.15
CA LYS A 77 -1.04 -8.00 -0.78
C LYS A 77 -0.52 -9.03 -1.78
N LEU A 78 0.41 -8.66 -2.66
CA LEU A 78 0.94 -9.57 -3.68
C LEU A 78 1.72 -10.76 -3.11
N ILE A 79 2.39 -10.55 -1.97
CA ILE A 79 3.20 -11.58 -1.28
C ILE A 79 2.31 -12.45 -0.37
N PHE A 80 1.46 -11.84 0.46
CA PHE A 80 0.74 -12.54 1.54
C PHE A 80 -0.78 -12.66 1.33
N GLY A 81 -1.37 -11.80 0.51
CA GLY A 81 -2.81 -11.73 0.23
C GLY A 81 -3.29 -12.67 -0.87
N ARG A 82 -2.38 -13.41 -1.52
CA ARG A 82 -2.71 -14.49 -2.46
C ARG A 82 -3.33 -15.67 -1.71
N GLY A 83 -4.64 -15.61 -1.49
CA GLY A 83 -5.41 -16.74 -1.02
C GLY A 83 -5.32 -17.89 -2.02
N ASN A 84 -4.90 -19.07 -1.53
CA ASN A 84 -5.10 -20.36 -2.18
C ASN A 84 -6.55 -20.48 -2.66
N LYS A 85 -6.76 -21.31 -3.70
CA LYS A 85 -8.05 -21.70 -4.28
C LYS A 85 -9.21 -21.54 -3.29
N PRO A 86 -10.36 -20.96 -3.72
CA PRO A 86 -11.51 -20.73 -2.85
C PRO A 86 -11.75 -21.99 -2.01
N GLN A 87 -11.74 -21.85 -0.68
CA GLN A 87 -12.16 -22.94 0.18
C GLN A 87 -13.58 -23.29 -0.26
N LYS A 88 -13.75 -24.46 -0.89
CA LYS A 88 -15.07 -25.05 -1.05
C LYS A 88 -15.64 -25.10 0.36
N MET A 89 -16.69 -24.34 0.63
CA MET A 89 -17.57 -24.67 1.72
C MET A 89 -18.13 -26.05 1.38
N GLU A 90 -17.77 -27.05 2.16
CA GLU A 90 -18.50 -28.32 2.13
C GLU A 90 -19.93 -28.01 2.58
N GLU A 91 -20.90 -28.41 1.75
CA GLU A 91 -22.34 -28.25 1.95
C GLU A 91 -22.84 -29.08 3.15
#